data_AF-A0A094ZSX2-F1
#
_entry.id   AF-A0A094ZSX2-F1
#
_cell.length_a   1.000
_cell.length_b   1.000
_cell.length_c   1.000
_cell.angle_alpha   90.00
_cell.angle_beta   90.00
_cell.angle_gamma   90.00
#
_symmetry.space_group_name_H-M   'P 1'
#
loop_
_entity.id
_entity.type
_entity.pdbx_description
1 polymer ?
#
loop_
_entity_poly.entity_id
_entity_poly.type
_entity_poly.pdbx_seq_one_letter_code
_entity_poly.pdbx_strand_id
1 'polypeptide(L)'
;VYKPGDRVWLHRPLAPPGTCSKFHQPWQGSYEVVFTRSPTTFVLLNLQQPQDDVMTAHYNQLKPDRTTVHSDTPFVNPLTAVSHYEAPPEGGVAYPCPAPGTEDSASWRVGVV
;
A
#
# COMPACT_ATOMS: atom_id res chain seq x y z
N VAL A 1 -12.92 0.68 13.91
CA VAL A 1 -12.70 -0.47 14.84
C VAL A 1 -12.76 -1.72 14.01
N TYR A 2 -11.84 -2.67 14.21
CA TYR A 2 -11.79 -3.90 13.44
C TYR A 2 -12.93 -4.86 13.81
N LYS A 3 -13.37 -5.67 12.85
CA LYS A 3 -14.44 -6.67 12.99
C LYS A 3 -13.89 -8.07 12.71
N PRO A 4 -14.52 -9.13 13.24
CA PRO A 4 -14.22 -10.49 12.82
C PRO A 4 -14.32 -10.64 11.28
N GLY A 5 -13.32 -11.28 10.66
CA GLY A 5 -13.16 -11.40 9.21
C GLY A 5 -12.28 -10.32 8.57
N ASP A 6 -11.96 -9.23 9.29
CA ASP A 6 -11.05 -8.20 8.77
C ASP A 6 -9.62 -8.75 8.66
N ARG A 7 -8.97 -8.49 7.52
CA ARG A 7 -7.55 -8.77 7.34
C ARG A 7 -6.70 -7.63 7.86
N VAL A 8 -5.72 -7.97 8.67
CA VAL A 8 -4.84 -7.03 9.36
C VAL A 8 -3.39 -7.50 9.33
N TRP A 9 -2.51 -6.53 9.47
CA TRP A 9 -1.08 -6.72 9.65
C TRP A 9 -0.73 -6.53 11.12
N LEU A 10 0.12 -7.40 11.66
CA LEU A 10 0.57 -7.36 13.04
C LEU A 10 1.97 -6.74 13.14
N HIS A 11 2.14 -5.82 14.08
CA HIS A 11 3.45 -5.22 14.38
C HIS A 11 4.28 -6.13 15.30
N ARG A 12 5.38 -6.68 14.79
CA ARG A 12 6.42 -7.42 15.52
C ARG A 12 7.77 -6.68 15.37
N PRO A 13 8.12 -5.75 16.29
CA PRO A 13 9.32 -4.94 16.14
C PRO A 13 10.64 -5.71 16.34
N LEU A 14 10.59 -6.83 17.07
CA LEU A 14 11.77 -7.64 17.34
C LEU A 14 12.05 -8.57 16.15
N ALA A 15 13.28 -8.50 15.64
CA ALA A 15 13.76 -9.43 14.63
C ALA A 15 13.90 -10.85 15.22
N PRO A 16 13.49 -11.90 14.49
CA PRO A 16 13.72 -13.27 14.92
C PRO A 16 15.21 -13.58 15.12
N PRO A 17 15.56 -14.48 16.04
CA PRO A 17 16.94 -14.95 16.20
C PRO A 17 17.53 -15.43 14.87
N GLY A 18 18.79 -15.08 14.61
CA GLY A 18 19.48 -15.45 13.36
C GLY A 18 19.15 -14.55 12.17
N THR A 19 18.27 -13.55 12.32
CA THR A 19 17.98 -12.56 11.26
C THR A 19 18.70 -11.25 11.53
N CYS A 20 19.24 -10.62 10.48
CA CYS A 20 19.83 -9.29 10.59
C CYS A 20 18.73 -8.24 10.82
N SER A 21 18.82 -7.51 11.94
CA SER A 21 17.82 -6.50 12.35
C SER A 21 17.60 -5.39 11.33
N LYS A 22 18.61 -5.06 10.51
CA LYS A 22 18.51 -4.03 9.46
C LYS A 22 17.56 -4.40 8.32
N PHE A 23 17.34 -5.69 8.09
CA PHE A 23 16.46 -6.20 7.04
C PHE A 23 15.13 -6.75 7.59
N HIS A 24 14.90 -6.63 8.90
CA HIS A 24 13.68 -7.10 9.53
C HIS A 24 12.49 -6.18 9.17
N GLN A 25 11.43 -6.78 8.65
CA GLN A 25 10.17 -6.08 8.41
C GLN A 25 9.30 -6.18 9.66
N PRO A 26 9.04 -5.06 10.36
CA PRO A 26 8.32 -5.10 11.62
C PRO A 26 6.82 -5.34 11.44
N TRP A 27 6.25 -5.12 10.25
CA TRP A 27 4.85 -5.42 9.97
C TRP A 27 4.76 -6.77 9.27
N GLN A 28 4.11 -7.73 9.91
CA GLN A 28 3.89 -9.06 9.38
C GLN A 28 2.43 -9.21 8.92
N GLY A 29 2.23 -9.54 7.64
CA GLY A 29 0.94 -9.99 7.09
C GLY A 29 0.87 -11.52 7.06
N SER A 30 -0.27 -12.20 6.93
CA SER A 30 -1.67 -11.75 6.81
C SER A 30 -2.48 -12.40 7.93
N TYR A 31 -3.01 -11.59 8.84
CA TYR A 31 -3.80 -12.09 9.97
C TYR A 31 -5.28 -11.77 9.75
N GLU A 32 -6.14 -12.66 10.22
CA GLU A 32 -7.59 -12.41 10.25
C GLU A 32 -8.03 -12.19 11.68
N VAL A 33 -8.84 -11.15 11.91
CA VAL A 33 -9.49 -10.95 13.20
C VAL A 33 -10.54 -12.03 13.37
N VAL A 34 -10.41 -12.91 14.36
CA VAL A 34 -11.40 -13.96 14.65
C VAL A 34 -12.39 -13.51 15.72
N PHE A 35 -11.90 -12.77 16.70
CA PHE A 35 -12.70 -12.40 17.86
C PHE A 35 -12.25 -11.07 18.46
N THR A 36 -13.21 -10.29 18.96
CA THR A 36 -12.95 -9.03 19.66
C THR A 36 -13.08 -9.24 21.16
N ARG A 37 -11.97 -9.19 21.91
CA ARG A 37 -11.98 -9.33 23.38
C ARG A 37 -12.42 -8.04 24.07
N SER A 38 -12.01 -6.90 23.53
CA SER A 38 -12.38 -5.56 24.01
C SER A 38 -12.31 -4.57 22.84
N PRO A 39 -12.79 -3.32 23.01
CA PRO A 39 -12.70 -2.30 21.95
C PRO A 39 -11.28 -2.04 21.43
N THR A 40 -10.26 -2.40 22.21
CA THR A 40 -8.85 -2.18 21.92
C THR A 40 -8.03 -3.46 21.75
N THR A 41 -8.62 -4.64 22.01
CA THR A 41 -7.89 -5.91 22.03
C THR A 41 -8.60 -6.96 21.20
N PHE A 42 -7.88 -7.53 20.24
CA PHE A 42 -8.40 -8.44 19.23
C PHE A 42 -7.63 -9.75 19.25
N VAL A 43 -8.31 -10.83 18.89
CA VAL A 43 -7.72 -12.15 18.66
C VAL A 43 -7.58 -12.34 17.16
N LEU A 44 -6.37 -12.67 16.75
CA LEU A 44 -5.95 -12.84 15.38
C LEU A 44 -5.64 -14.31 15.12
N LEU A 45 -5.90 -14.75 13.89
CA LEU A 45 -5.44 -16.02 13.36
C LEU A 45 -4.46 -15.77 12.21
N ASN A 46 -3.33 -16.46 12.26
CA ASN A 46 -2.38 -16.45 11.14
C ASN A 46 -2.93 -17.31 9.99
N LEU A 47 -3.15 -16.69 8.83
CA LEU A 47 -3.68 -17.39 7.66
C LEU A 47 -2.66 -18.33 7.01
N GLN A 48 -1.36 -18.14 7.26
CA GLN A 48 -0.31 -19.02 6.73
C GLN A 48 -0.15 -20.30 7.55
N GLN A 49 -0.44 -20.24 8.86
CA GLN A 49 -0.30 -21.35 9.79
C GLN A 49 -1.48 -21.37 10.77
N PRO A 50 -2.68 -21.79 10.31
CA PRO A 50 -3.90 -21.68 11.08
C PRO A 50 -4.00 -22.66 12.26
N GLN A 51 -3.12 -23.67 12.33
CA GLN A 51 -3.20 -24.72 13.34
C GLN A 51 -2.64 -24.31 14.71
N ASP A 52 -1.68 -23.37 14.77
CA ASP A 52 -0.92 -23.08 15.99
C ASP A 52 -0.79 -21.58 16.36
N ASP A 53 -1.18 -20.64 15.48
CA ASP A 53 -0.84 -19.22 15.69
C ASP A 53 -2.09 -18.35 15.87
N VAL A 54 -2.79 -18.58 16.99
CA VAL A 54 -3.80 -17.66 17.52
C VAL A 54 -3.10 -16.65 18.42
N MET A 55 -3.12 -15.37 18.04
CA MET A 55 -2.41 -14.29 18.70
C MET A 55 -3.38 -13.26 19.26
N THR A 56 -3.09 -12.69 20.43
CA THR A 56 -3.86 -11.54 20.94
C THR A 56 -3.07 -10.26 20.73
N ALA A 57 -3.68 -9.23 20.15
CA ALA A 57 -3.03 -7.97 19.81
C ALA A 57 -3.87 -6.75 20.20
N HIS A 58 -3.19 -5.66 20.53
CA HIS A 58 -3.80 -4.37 20.81
C HIS A 58 -4.03 -3.57 19.51
N TYR A 59 -5.02 -2.69 19.48
CA TYR A 59 -5.37 -1.83 18.34
C TYR A 59 -4.15 -1.13 17.71
N ASN A 60 -3.27 -0.55 18.54
CA ASN A 60 -2.07 0.16 18.08
C ASN A 60 -1.00 -0.75 17.43
N GLN A 61 -1.13 -2.07 17.56
CA GLN A 61 -0.24 -3.05 16.94
C GLN A 61 -0.81 -3.57 15.62
N LEU A 62 -2.00 -3.11 15.22
CA LEU A 62 -2.70 -3.56 14.03
C LEU A 62 -2.70 -2.48 12.97
N LYS A 63 -2.54 -2.90 11.72
CA LYS A 63 -2.73 -2.06 10.55
C LYS A 63 -3.71 -2.74 9.60
N PRO A 64 -4.69 -2.02 9.01
CA PRO A 64 -5.64 -2.61 8.08
C PRO A 64 -4.91 -3.09 6.81
N ASP A 65 -5.30 -4.27 6.32
CA ASP A 65 -4.88 -4.72 5.00
C ASP A 65 -5.73 -4.06 3.92
N ARG A 66 -5.11 -3.17 3.13
CA ARG A 66 -5.79 -2.41 2.06
C ARG A 66 -6.08 -3.27 0.82
N THR A 67 -5.63 -4.51 0.79
CA THR A 67 -5.94 -5.46 -0.29
C THR A 67 -7.27 -6.18 -0.08
N THR A 68 -7.87 -6.04 1.10
CA THR A 68 -9.26 -6.43 1.38
C THR A 68 -10.21 -5.43 0.73
N VAL A 69 -10.15 -5.35 -0.59
CA VAL A 69 -11.20 -4.74 -1.39
C VAL A 69 -12.43 -5.58 -1.12
N HIS A 70 -13.43 -4.99 -0.46
CA HIS A 70 -14.78 -5.55 -0.45
C HIS A 70 -15.11 -5.97 -1.87
N SER A 71 -15.44 -7.24 -2.08
CA SER A 71 -15.72 -7.86 -3.37
C SER A 71 -16.86 -7.21 -4.16
N ASP A 72 -17.41 -6.09 -3.68
CA ASP A 72 -18.51 -5.33 -4.27
C ASP A 72 -18.06 -4.12 -5.10
N THR A 73 -16.76 -4.01 -5.42
CA THR A 73 -16.28 -3.01 -6.38
C THR A 73 -15.83 -3.72 -7.65
N PRO A 74 -16.49 -3.53 -8.80
CA PRO A 74 -16.00 -4.09 -10.06
C PRO A 74 -14.60 -3.54 -10.30
N PHE A 75 -13.69 -4.45 -10.63
CA PHE A 75 -12.30 -4.18 -10.98
C PHE A 75 -12.26 -3.18 -12.15
N VAL A 76 -12.25 -1.89 -11.85
CA VAL A 76 -11.86 -0.87 -12.83
C VAL A 76 -10.36 -1.02 -12.96
N ASN A 77 -9.98 -1.88 -13.91
CA ASN A 77 -8.62 -2.02 -14.41
C ASN A 77 -8.05 -0.59 -14.58
N PRO A 78 -6.98 -0.19 -13.86
CA PRO A 78 -6.38 1.09 -14.13
C PRO A 78 -5.90 1.03 -15.56
N LEU A 79 -6.55 1.83 -16.41
CA LEU A 79 -6.29 1.94 -17.84
C LEU A 79 -4.79 1.78 -18.08
N THR A 80 -4.42 0.71 -18.77
CA THR A 80 -3.08 0.47 -19.30
C THR A 80 -2.54 1.81 -19.76
N ALA A 81 -1.60 2.38 -18.99
CA ALA A 81 -0.93 3.61 -19.35
C ALA A 81 -0.02 3.26 -20.53
N VAL A 82 -0.60 3.26 -21.72
CA VAL A 82 0.13 3.21 -22.99
C VAL A 82 0.90 4.52 -23.04
N SER A 83 2.12 4.49 -22.51
CA SER A 83 3.08 5.57 -22.64
C SER A 83 3.43 5.68 -24.12
N HIS A 84 2.73 6.56 -24.83
CA HIS A 84 3.11 7.01 -26.15
C HIS A 84 4.37 7.85 -25.97
N TYR A 85 5.52 7.27 -26.31
CA TYR A 85 6.76 8.02 -26.44
C TYR A 85 6.85 8.50 -27.89
N GLU A 86 7.08 9.79 -28.10
CA GLU A 86 7.57 10.29 -29.39
C GLU A 86 9.09 10.32 -29.32
N ALA A 87 9.74 9.45 -30.09
CA ALA A 87 11.20 9.42 -30.20
C ALA A 87 11.63 10.44 -31.29
N PRO A 88 12.36 11.52 -30.94
CA PRO A 88 12.86 12.43 -31.95
C PRO A 88 13.93 11.74 -32.83
N PRO A 89 13.93 11.98 -34.15
CA PRO A 89 14.83 11.30 -35.09
C PRO A 89 16.32 11.62 -34.91
N GLU A 90 16.68 12.71 -34.24
CA GLU A 90 18.06 13.03 -33.89
C GLU A 90 18.34 12.79 -32.39
N GLY A 91 18.95 11.65 -32.08
CA GLY A 91 19.46 11.20 -30.77
C GLY A 91 19.53 12.26 -29.66
N GLY A 92 18.48 12.32 -28.84
CA GLY A 92 18.36 13.15 -27.65
C GLY A 92 17.52 12.46 -26.57
N VAL A 93 17.63 12.92 -25.32
CA VAL A 93 16.91 12.37 -24.16
C VAL A 93 15.40 12.61 -24.29
N ALA A 94 14.62 11.52 -24.20
CA ALA A 94 13.17 11.56 -24.27
C ALA A 94 12.56 12.15 -22.98
N TYR A 95 11.64 13.09 -23.13
CA TYR A 95 10.85 13.64 -22.03
C TYR A 95 9.41 13.08 -22.09
N PRO A 96 8.77 12.78 -20.95
CA PRO A 96 7.37 12.37 -20.94
C PRO A 96 6.48 13.52 -21.42
N CYS A 97 5.58 13.22 -22.37
CA CYS A 97 4.62 14.19 -22.89
C CYS A 97 3.71 14.69 -21.76
N PRO A 98 3.53 16.01 -21.59
CA PRO A 98 2.54 16.56 -20.68
C PRO A 98 1.13 16.10 -21.10
N ALA A 99 0.28 15.80 -20.11
CA ALA A 99 -1.09 15.35 -20.36
C ALA A 99 -1.86 16.38 -21.22
N PRO A 100 -2.59 15.94 -22.26
CA PRO A 100 -3.39 16.84 -23.09
C PRO A 100 -4.57 17.35 -22.27
N GLY A 101 -4.49 18.61 -21.86
CA GLY A 101 -5.56 19.29 -21.13
C GLY A 101 -5.06 20.35 -20.16
N THR A 102 -4.47 21.43 -20.69
CA THR A 102 -4.65 22.83 -20.25
C THR A 102 -3.89 23.71 -21.25
N GLU A 103 -4.52 24.07 -22.38
CA GLU A 103 -4.30 25.40 -23.02
C GLU A 103 -4.72 26.45 -21.96
N ASP A 104 -4.17 27.64 -21.83
CA ASP A 104 -3.15 28.41 -22.52
C ASP A 104 -2.84 29.59 -21.57
N SER A 105 -1.64 30.16 -21.68
CA SER A 105 -1.36 31.61 -21.60
C SER A 105 0.00 31.88 -20.96
N ALA A 106 1.01 31.93 -21.82
CA ALA A 106 2.22 32.70 -21.55
C ALA A 106 1.87 34.20 -21.62
N SER A 107 2.15 34.96 -20.55
CA SER A 107 2.27 36.41 -20.64
C SER A 107 3.70 36.81 -20.30
N TRP A 108 4.40 37.29 -21.32
CA TRP A 108 5.76 37.80 -21.23
C TRP A 108 5.74 39.15 -20.51
N ARG A 109 6.66 39.36 -19.57
CA ARG A 109 7.22 40.71 -19.33
C ARG A 109 8.74 40.66 -19.34
N VAL A 110 9.26 41.26 -20.40
CA VAL A 110 10.64 41.73 -20.54
C VAL A 110 10.93 42.73 -19.42
N GLY A 111 12.04 42.54 -18.71
CA GLY A 111 12.63 43.50 -17.79
C GLY A 111 14.12 43.64 -18.09
N VAL A 112 14.46 44.73 -18.77
CA VAL A 112 15.82 45.18 -19.13
C VAL A 112 16.57 45.64 -17.87
N VAL A 113 17.86 45.30 -17.77
CA VAL A 113 18.94 46.16 -17.27
C VAL A 113 20.17 45.94 -18.12
#